data_AF-A0A1Y1YZI0-F1
#
_entry.id   AF-A0A1Y1YZI0-F1
#
_cell.length_a   1.000
_cell.length_b   1.000
_cell.length_c   1.000
_cell.angle_alpha   90.00
_cell.angle_beta   90.00
_cell.angle_gamma   90.00
#
_symmetry.space_group_name_H-M   'P 1'
#
loop_
_entity.id
_entity.type
_entity.pdbx_description
1 polymer ?
#
loop_
_entity_poly.entity_id
_entity_poly.type
_entity_poly.pdbx_seq_one_letter_code
_entity_poly.pdbx_strand_id
1 'polypeptide(L)'
;MPSLFPFLPLLFTLSHAQTVSLPEPLPLPPAKPDCFSLKDSHFCGASFGEYLISSKTIVNGIPTTDVTAFDRAMSFYFGSPSDVKDINDRFGCQGGSGWDGTYEPPYRSSFTCRGILMDESTSICNQANPIPPLCKGTCQQYTRGWETVIRNETACPAPVEEEDRKMANLLAWCDVTPFNGTVGQCIDGSEEQERTCGFLLPLQLPYLCSFCKFSADPCCRSSNAMVCPAESSPRDLTILVCSIVFGCLGGIGLIAGIALFLKRRRIDRAQRELPKPDAAKPSTSTLRVNSAVSSVNECVCEFPYSPTMADELCIEPGDSILVLWMFDDGWAVGRNVTRGGEGAFPLACVVHKLPDSAHGSTSSMVGSAYPRRTSSKRASNQARPVS
;
A
#
# COMPACT_ATOMS: atom_id res chain seq x y z
N MET A 1 -41.19 -77.48 -37.05
CA MET A 1 -39.91 -78.14 -37.36
C MET A 1 -38.79 -77.19 -36.95
N PRO A 2 -38.04 -77.46 -35.88
CA PRO A 2 -37.02 -76.54 -35.41
C PRO A 2 -35.68 -76.84 -36.10
N SER A 3 -35.08 -75.81 -36.69
CA SER A 3 -33.73 -75.80 -37.23
C SER A 3 -32.73 -75.53 -36.11
N LEU A 4 -31.85 -76.51 -35.88
CA LEU A 4 -30.70 -76.48 -34.99
C LEU A 4 -29.67 -75.42 -35.45
N PHE A 5 -29.24 -74.56 -34.53
CA PHE A 5 -27.93 -73.89 -34.60
C PHE A 5 -27.20 -74.08 -33.26
N PRO A 6 -25.88 -74.34 -33.25
CA PRO A 6 -25.16 -74.76 -32.07
C PRO A 6 -24.73 -73.57 -31.21
N PHE A 7 -24.82 -73.74 -29.89
CA PHE A 7 -24.26 -72.84 -28.89
C PHE A 7 -22.72 -72.86 -28.98
N LEU A 8 -22.13 -71.72 -29.34
CA LEU A 8 -20.70 -71.45 -29.17
C LEU A 8 -20.45 -70.96 -27.73
N PRO A 9 -19.54 -71.55 -26.95
CA PRO A 9 -19.19 -71.01 -25.64
C PRO A 9 -18.31 -69.76 -25.82
N LEU A 10 -18.76 -68.63 -25.29
CA LEU A 10 -17.95 -67.42 -25.12
C LEU A 10 -16.80 -67.73 -24.15
N LEU A 11 -15.60 -67.90 -24.69
CA LEU A 11 -14.35 -67.84 -23.95
C LEU A 11 -14.15 -66.39 -23.48
N PHE A 12 -14.46 -66.11 -22.22
CA PHE A 12 -13.99 -64.90 -21.54
C PHE A 12 -12.48 -65.02 -21.37
N THR A 13 -11.72 -64.28 -22.17
CA THR A 13 -10.31 -64.03 -21.88
C THR A 13 -10.24 -63.12 -20.65
N LEU A 14 -9.67 -63.63 -19.55
CA LEU A 14 -9.26 -62.82 -18.42
C LEU A 14 -8.16 -61.86 -18.91
N SER A 15 -8.58 -60.63 -19.23
CA SER A 15 -7.65 -59.53 -19.44
C SER A 15 -6.86 -59.34 -18.15
N HIS A 16 -5.54 -59.51 -18.24
CA HIS A 16 -4.66 -59.20 -17.13
C HIS A 16 -4.86 -57.72 -16.78
N ALA A 17 -5.33 -57.45 -15.57
CA ALA A 17 -5.30 -56.11 -15.01
C ALA A 17 -3.83 -55.68 -14.97
N GLN A 18 -3.43 -54.83 -15.91
CA GLN A 18 -2.17 -54.11 -15.81
C GLN A 18 -2.27 -53.23 -14.57
N THR A 19 -1.55 -53.61 -13.53
CA THR A 19 -1.24 -52.73 -12.42
C THR A 19 -0.50 -51.54 -13.00
N VAL A 20 -1.20 -50.42 -13.17
CA VAL A 20 -0.58 -49.13 -13.41
C VAL A 20 0.22 -48.83 -12.15
N SER A 21 1.52 -49.07 -12.21
CA SER A 21 2.45 -48.58 -11.19
C SER A 21 2.41 -47.06 -11.25
N LEU A 22 1.69 -46.45 -10.31
CA LEU A 22 1.85 -45.03 -10.04
C LEU A 22 3.34 -44.81 -9.76
N PRO A 23 4.01 -43.86 -10.45
CA PRO A 23 5.37 -43.51 -10.10
C PRO A 23 5.40 -43.15 -8.61
N GLU A 24 6.41 -43.66 -7.92
CA GLU A 24 6.66 -43.35 -6.53
C GLU A 24 6.66 -41.82 -6.37
N PRO A 25 5.94 -41.24 -5.38
CA PRO A 25 5.94 -39.80 -5.16
C PRO A 25 7.38 -39.34 -5.11
N LEU A 26 7.71 -38.29 -5.89
CA LEU A 26 9.05 -37.70 -5.86
C LEU A 26 9.43 -37.50 -4.39
N PRO A 27 10.60 -38.01 -3.94
CA PRO A 27 11.02 -37.82 -2.56
C PRO A 27 10.94 -36.33 -2.28
N LEU A 28 10.16 -35.96 -1.26
CA LEU A 28 10.11 -34.57 -0.80
C LEU A 28 11.56 -34.13 -0.63
N PRO A 29 12.00 -33.02 -1.27
CA PRO A 29 13.36 -32.56 -1.13
C PRO A 29 13.67 -32.48 0.37
N PRO A 30 14.85 -32.92 0.82
CA PRO A 30 15.22 -32.83 2.22
C PRO A 30 14.92 -31.41 2.66
N ALA A 31 14.18 -31.23 3.76
CA ALA A 31 13.79 -29.91 4.24
C ALA A 31 15.03 -29.02 4.22
N LYS A 32 15.16 -28.16 3.19
CA LYS A 32 16.26 -27.20 3.09
C LYS A 32 15.84 -26.13 4.08
N PRO A 33 16.44 -26.06 5.28
CA PRO A 33 15.97 -25.15 6.34
C PRO A 33 16.09 -23.68 5.92
N ASP A 34 16.76 -23.40 4.80
CA ASP A 34 17.05 -22.07 4.28
C ASP A 34 16.22 -21.71 3.02
N CYS A 35 15.13 -22.42 2.69
CA CYS A 35 14.29 -22.11 1.52
C CYS A 35 12.80 -22.07 1.89
N PHE A 36 12.06 -21.05 1.43
CA PHE A 36 10.61 -20.94 1.62
C PHE A 36 9.88 -20.65 0.30
N SER A 37 8.61 -21.05 0.22
CA SER A 37 7.78 -20.90 -0.98
C SER A 37 7.19 -19.50 -1.10
N LEU A 38 7.09 -19.02 -2.33
CA LEU A 38 6.41 -17.77 -2.67
C LEU A 38 4.90 -17.94 -2.89
N LYS A 39 4.34 -19.14 -2.76
CA LYS A 39 2.92 -19.43 -3.06
C LYS A 39 1.93 -18.46 -2.43
N ASP A 40 2.20 -18.09 -1.18
CA ASP A 40 1.34 -17.20 -0.40
C ASP A 40 1.80 -15.73 -0.44
N SER A 41 2.77 -15.38 -1.29
CA SER A 41 3.24 -14.00 -1.44
C SER A 41 2.20 -13.14 -2.13
N HIS A 42 1.97 -11.95 -1.58
CA HIS A 42 1.11 -10.92 -2.16
C HIS A 42 1.67 -10.29 -3.44
N PHE A 43 3.00 -10.32 -3.62
CA PHE A 43 3.70 -9.67 -4.73
C PHE A 43 4.19 -10.63 -5.81
N CYS A 44 4.50 -11.88 -5.44
CA CYS A 44 5.11 -12.85 -6.36
C CYS A 44 4.33 -14.17 -6.45
N GLY A 45 3.28 -14.35 -5.66
CA GLY A 45 2.65 -15.66 -5.51
C GLY A 45 1.81 -16.11 -6.70
N ALA A 46 1.40 -15.20 -7.58
CA ALA A 46 0.59 -15.57 -8.75
C ALA A 46 1.45 -16.34 -9.76
N SER A 47 2.50 -15.69 -10.25
CA SER A 47 3.33 -16.22 -11.33
C SER A 47 4.53 -17.03 -10.84
N PHE A 48 4.94 -16.84 -9.57
CA PHE A 48 6.14 -17.47 -9.01
C PHE A 48 5.87 -18.39 -7.81
N GLY A 49 4.61 -18.71 -7.52
CA GLY A 49 4.23 -19.46 -6.31
C GLY A 49 4.84 -20.87 -6.19
N GLU A 50 5.14 -21.52 -7.30
CA GLU A 50 5.77 -22.85 -7.35
C GLU A 50 7.30 -22.82 -7.13
N TYR A 51 7.88 -21.63 -6.98
CA TYR A 51 9.31 -21.45 -6.74
C TYR A 51 9.60 -21.08 -5.30
N LEU A 52 10.86 -21.30 -4.95
CA LEU A 52 11.39 -21.11 -3.61
C LEU A 52 12.36 -19.94 -3.61
N ILE A 53 12.51 -19.26 -2.48
CA ILE A 53 13.49 -18.21 -2.24
C ILE A 53 14.31 -18.57 -1.01
N SER A 54 15.57 -18.13 -0.95
CA SER A 54 16.40 -18.40 0.22
C SER A 54 16.03 -17.51 1.41
N SER A 55 16.03 -18.05 2.62
CA SER A 55 15.90 -17.28 3.87
C SER A 55 17.06 -16.29 4.11
N LYS A 56 18.13 -16.40 3.30
CA LYS A 56 19.28 -15.48 3.29
C LYS A 56 19.11 -14.31 2.31
N THR A 57 18.06 -14.32 1.49
CA THR A 57 17.81 -13.22 0.55
C THR A 57 17.50 -11.93 1.32
N ILE A 58 18.09 -10.84 0.87
CA ILE A 58 17.93 -9.50 1.45
C ILE A 58 17.29 -8.61 0.40
N VAL A 59 16.17 -7.98 0.73
CA VAL A 59 15.48 -7.01 -0.12
C VAL A 59 15.68 -5.62 0.49
N ASN A 60 16.43 -4.75 -0.19
CA ASN A 60 16.77 -3.40 0.28
C ASN A 60 17.28 -3.34 1.74
N GLY A 61 18.21 -4.24 2.09
CA GLY A 61 18.76 -4.31 3.45
C GLY A 61 17.88 -5.04 4.48
N ILE A 62 16.68 -5.49 4.11
CA ILE A 62 15.77 -6.22 4.99
C ILE A 62 15.91 -7.73 4.75
N PRO A 63 16.28 -8.53 5.78
CA PRO A 63 16.32 -9.99 5.68
C PRO A 63 14.92 -10.57 5.44
N THR A 64 14.81 -11.53 4.52
CA THR A 64 13.55 -12.19 4.18
C THR A 64 13.57 -13.63 4.67
N THR A 65 13.20 -13.86 5.93
CA THR A 65 13.30 -15.20 6.56
C THR A 65 12.14 -16.14 6.22
N ASP A 66 11.02 -15.58 5.80
CA ASP A 66 9.80 -16.27 5.37
C ASP A 66 9.00 -15.38 4.40
N VAL A 67 7.89 -15.90 3.88
CA VAL A 67 7.04 -15.20 2.89
C VAL A 67 6.42 -13.91 3.43
N THR A 68 6.13 -13.86 4.73
CA THR A 68 5.58 -12.64 5.36
C THR A 68 6.65 -11.57 5.51
N ALA A 69 7.88 -11.93 5.90
CA ALA A 69 9.02 -11.03 5.94
C ALA A 69 9.39 -10.52 4.54
N PHE A 70 9.32 -11.39 3.53
CA PHE A 70 9.51 -11.05 2.13
C PHE A 70 8.50 -9.99 1.64
N ASP A 71 7.21 -10.24 1.82
CA ASP A 71 6.17 -9.30 1.39
C ASP A 71 6.28 -7.96 2.14
N ARG A 72 6.63 -8.00 3.43
CA ARG A 72 6.89 -6.78 4.21
C ARG A 72 8.07 -5.99 3.63
N ALA A 73 9.16 -6.66 3.26
CA ALA A 73 10.32 -6.00 2.68
C ALA A 73 10.00 -5.38 1.31
N MET A 74 9.27 -6.10 0.46
CA MET A 74 8.78 -5.59 -0.84
C MET A 74 7.88 -4.37 -0.65
N SER A 75 6.93 -4.46 0.29
CA SER A 75 6.02 -3.36 0.64
C SER A 75 6.74 -2.13 1.21
N PHE A 76 7.84 -2.32 1.94
CA PHE A 76 8.67 -1.21 2.44
C PHE A 76 9.62 -0.66 1.38
N TYR A 77 9.92 -1.42 0.34
CA TYR A 77 10.78 -0.96 -0.74
C TYR A 77 9.99 -0.12 -1.74
N PHE A 78 8.88 -0.62 -2.27
CA PHE A 78 8.18 0.06 -3.36
C PHE A 78 7.63 1.43 -2.94
N GLY A 79 7.98 2.48 -3.68
CA GLY A 79 7.62 3.86 -3.39
C GLY A 79 8.37 4.49 -2.21
N SER A 80 9.33 3.77 -1.61
CA SER A 80 10.17 4.28 -0.52
C SER A 80 11.17 5.33 -1.03
N PRO A 81 11.82 6.11 -0.15
CA PRO A 81 12.88 7.03 -0.54
C PRO A 81 14.05 6.32 -1.20
N SER A 82 14.35 5.08 -0.79
CA SER A 82 15.37 4.24 -1.42
C SER A 82 14.99 3.90 -2.85
N ASP A 83 13.77 3.43 -3.09
CA ASP A 83 13.27 3.09 -4.42
C ASP A 83 13.19 4.32 -5.32
N VAL A 84 12.65 5.43 -4.81
CA VAL A 84 12.64 6.73 -5.47
C VAL A 84 14.04 7.16 -5.87
N LYS A 85 15.01 7.07 -4.94
CA LYS A 85 16.40 7.40 -5.21
C LYS A 85 16.99 6.49 -6.28
N ASP A 86 16.84 5.17 -6.13
CA ASP A 86 17.43 4.17 -7.03
C ASP A 86 16.90 4.31 -8.47
N ILE A 87 15.60 4.57 -8.62
CA ILE A 87 14.96 4.79 -9.92
C ILE A 87 15.45 6.10 -10.55
N ASN A 88 15.45 7.20 -9.80
CA ASN A 88 15.90 8.49 -10.31
C ASN A 88 17.40 8.49 -10.67
N ASP A 89 18.23 7.80 -9.87
CA ASP A 89 19.65 7.63 -10.15
C ASP A 89 19.87 6.83 -11.42
N ARG A 90 19.11 5.75 -11.58
CA ARG A 90 19.16 4.88 -12.76
C ARG A 90 18.73 5.57 -14.04
N PHE A 91 17.70 6.43 -13.98
CA PHE A 91 17.22 7.18 -15.14
C PHE A 91 17.99 8.47 -15.38
N GLY A 92 18.81 8.90 -14.43
CA GLY A 92 19.54 10.16 -14.51
C GLY A 92 18.58 11.36 -14.48
N CYS A 93 17.62 11.37 -13.56
CA CYS A 93 16.60 12.42 -13.44
C CYS A 93 16.96 13.51 -12.41
N GLN A 94 18.23 13.64 -12.01
CA GLN A 94 18.65 14.59 -10.97
C GLN A 94 18.51 16.07 -11.39
N GLY A 95 18.33 16.35 -12.68
CA GLY A 95 18.11 17.71 -13.19
C GLY A 95 16.68 18.24 -12.98
N GLY A 96 15.74 17.39 -12.56
CA GLY A 96 14.34 17.74 -12.33
C GLY A 96 13.87 17.44 -10.92
N SER A 97 12.55 17.41 -10.76
CA SER A 97 11.90 17.00 -9.50
C SER A 97 12.02 15.50 -9.20
N GLY A 98 12.40 14.69 -10.20
CA GLY A 98 12.44 13.24 -10.11
C GLY A 98 11.07 12.58 -10.10
N TRP A 99 11.04 11.26 -10.26
CA TRP A 99 9.89 10.45 -9.90
C TRP A 99 9.63 10.58 -8.40
N ASP A 100 8.38 10.79 -8.01
CA ASP A 100 7.95 11.07 -6.64
C ASP A 100 7.49 9.82 -5.87
N GLY A 101 7.56 8.64 -6.49
CA GLY A 101 7.12 7.39 -5.87
C GLY A 101 5.63 7.08 -6.09
N THR A 102 4.88 7.91 -6.82
CA THR A 102 3.42 7.76 -6.93
C THR A 102 2.98 6.98 -8.16
N TYR A 103 3.64 7.24 -9.31
CA TYR A 103 3.40 6.52 -10.55
C TYR A 103 3.95 5.10 -10.48
N GLU A 104 3.13 4.12 -10.85
CA GLU A 104 3.50 2.71 -10.84
C GLU A 104 3.43 2.14 -12.27
N PRO A 105 4.55 1.69 -12.86
CA PRO A 105 4.54 1.09 -14.19
C PRO A 105 3.93 -0.31 -14.16
N PRO A 106 3.33 -0.78 -15.27
CA PRO A 106 2.79 -2.13 -15.35
C PRO A 106 3.88 -3.19 -15.16
N TYR A 107 3.52 -4.34 -14.59
CA TYR A 107 4.40 -5.51 -14.40
C TYR A 107 5.65 -5.28 -13.53
N ARG A 108 5.71 -4.19 -12.74
CA ARG A 108 6.84 -3.95 -11.82
C ARG A 108 7.05 -5.11 -10.87
N SER A 109 5.98 -5.66 -10.31
CA SER A 109 6.07 -6.83 -9.43
C SER A 109 6.70 -8.01 -10.14
N SER A 110 6.19 -8.41 -11.30
CA SER A 110 6.73 -9.54 -12.07
C SER A 110 8.21 -9.34 -12.43
N PHE A 111 8.57 -8.12 -12.83
CA PHE A 111 9.96 -7.76 -13.13
C PHE A 111 10.86 -7.90 -11.89
N THR A 112 10.45 -7.33 -10.76
CA THR A 112 11.20 -7.38 -9.50
C THR A 112 11.30 -8.81 -8.95
N CYS A 113 10.19 -9.55 -8.91
CA CYS A 113 10.15 -10.94 -8.47
C CYS A 113 11.12 -11.81 -9.27
N ARG A 114 11.11 -11.70 -10.61
CA ARG A 114 12.05 -12.46 -11.43
C ARG A 114 13.51 -12.04 -11.18
N GLY A 115 13.75 -10.74 -10.98
CA GLY A 115 15.07 -10.22 -10.63
C GLY A 115 15.61 -10.80 -9.32
N ILE A 116 14.80 -10.81 -8.27
CA ILE A 116 15.18 -11.38 -6.95
C ILE A 116 15.48 -12.88 -7.07
N LEU A 117 14.69 -13.60 -7.85
CA LEU A 117 14.87 -15.04 -8.09
C LEU A 117 16.13 -15.39 -8.90
N MET A 118 16.91 -14.40 -9.39
CA MET A 118 18.25 -14.63 -9.95
C MET A 118 19.34 -14.76 -8.89
N ASP A 119 19.05 -14.46 -7.64
CA ASP A 119 20.05 -14.56 -6.58
C ASP A 119 20.63 -15.99 -6.48
N GLU A 120 21.94 -16.08 -6.33
CA GLU A 120 22.64 -17.37 -6.32
C GLU A 120 22.14 -18.29 -5.19
N SER A 121 21.87 -17.72 -4.00
CA SER A 121 21.34 -18.50 -2.88
C SER A 121 19.95 -19.06 -3.17
N THR A 122 19.15 -18.33 -3.96
CA THR A 122 17.84 -18.76 -4.43
C THR A 122 17.92 -19.80 -5.55
N SER A 123 18.94 -19.76 -6.41
CA SER A 123 19.15 -20.78 -7.44
C SER A 123 19.30 -22.18 -6.84
N ILE A 124 19.95 -22.29 -5.67
CA ILE A 124 20.12 -23.54 -4.93
C ILE A 124 18.77 -24.10 -4.47
N CYS A 125 17.81 -23.24 -4.11
CA CYS A 125 16.47 -23.66 -3.72
C CYS A 125 15.68 -24.29 -4.90
N ASN A 126 16.01 -23.94 -6.14
CA ASN A 126 15.23 -24.28 -7.34
C ASN A 126 15.95 -25.24 -8.30
N GLN A 127 16.99 -25.96 -7.87
CA GLN A 127 17.74 -26.88 -8.73
C GLN A 127 16.88 -27.97 -9.38
N ALA A 128 15.86 -28.46 -8.66
CA ALA A 128 14.93 -29.48 -9.16
C ALA A 128 13.81 -28.91 -10.05
N ASN A 129 13.56 -27.60 -9.96
CA ASN A 129 12.54 -26.88 -10.74
C ASN A 129 13.11 -25.53 -11.20
N PRO A 130 13.96 -25.52 -12.25
CA PRO A 130 14.63 -24.30 -12.69
C PRO A 130 13.64 -23.20 -13.08
N ILE A 131 13.90 -21.99 -12.62
CA ILE A 131 12.99 -20.85 -12.80
C ILE A 131 13.10 -20.31 -14.24
N PRO A 132 12.03 -20.37 -15.06
CA PRO A 132 12.04 -19.82 -16.41
C PRO A 132 12.32 -18.31 -16.41
N PRO A 133 12.81 -17.73 -17.52
CA PRO A 133 12.89 -16.29 -17.67
C PRO A 133 11.50 -15.63 -17.63
N LEU A 134 11.44 -14.35 -17.28
CA LEU A 134 10.25 -13.53 -17.55
C LEU A 134 10.11 -13.32 -19.05
N CYS A 135 8.88 -13.33 -19.55
CA CYS A 135 8.63 -13.09 -20.96
C CYS A 135 9.18 -11.73 -21.39
N LYS A 136 9.87 -11.70 -22.54
CA LYS A 136 10.42 -10.47 -23.12
C LYS A 136 9.35 -9.40 -23.31
N GLY A 137 8.15 -9.79 -23.72
CA GLY A 137 6.99 -8.90 -23.86
C GLY A 137 6.59 -8.24 -22.54
N THR A 138 6.57 -8.98 -21.43
CA THR A 138 6.30 -8.44 -20.09
C THR A 138 7.38 -7.44 -19.67
N CYS A 139 8.66 -7.75 -19.86
CA CYS A 139 9.76 -6.80 -19.60
C CYS A 139 9.64 -5.53 -20.44
N GLN A 140 9.30 -5.65 -21.73
CA GLN A 140 9.15 -4.51 -22.63
C GLN A 140 7.98 -3.61 -22.20
N GLN A 141 6.88 -4.17 -21.71
CA GLN A 141 5.77 -3.37 -21.19
C GLN A 141 6.15 -2.65 -19.89
N TYR A 142 6.85 -3.34 -18.98
CA TYR A 142 7.39 -2.71 -17.77
C TYR A 142 8.33 -1.53 -18.09
N THR A 143 9.31 -1.74 -18.96
CA THR A 143 10.28 -0.71 -19.34
C THR A 143 9.64 0.47 -20.07
N ARG A 144 8.66 0.21 -20.95
CA ARG A 144 7.87 1.27 -21.61
C ARG A 144 6.98 2.03 -20.64
N GLY A 145 6.51 1.41 -19.55
CA GLY A 145 5.77 2.11 -18.50
C GLY A 145 6.50 3.33 -17.95
N TRP A 146 7.83 3.26 -17.86
CA TRP A 146 8.65 4.37 -17.38
C TRP A 146 8.76 5.56 -18.34
N GLU A 147 8.29 5.45 -19.58
CA GLU A 147 8.31 6.54 -20.56
C GLU A 147 7.61 7.79 -20.04
N THR A 148 6.50 7.64 -19.30
CA THR A 148 5.77 8.76 -18.68
C THR A 148 6.62 9.58 -17.71
N VAL A 149 7.59 8.96 -17.04
CA VAL A 149 8.51 9.64 -16.12
C VAL A 149 9.71 10.18 -16.88
N ILE A 150 10.29 9.38 -17.77
CA ILE A 150 11.54 9.71 -18.48
C ILE A 150 11.37 10.88 -19.44
N ARG A 151 10.20 11.00 -20.09
CA ARG A 151 9.87 12.10 -21.01
C ARG A 151 9.15 13.28 -20.35
N ASN A 152 9.12 13.32 -19.01
CA ASN A 152 8.48 14.40 -18.29
C ASN A 152 9.50 15.54 -18.08
N GLU A 153 9.28 16.68 -18.72
CA GLU A 153 10.18 17.85 -18.63
C GLU A 153 10.37 18.38 -17.20
N THR A 154 9.42 18.16 -16.29
CA THR A 154 9.50 18.61 -14.89
C THR A 154 10.16 17.58 -13.99
N ALA A 155 9.89 16.28 -14.21
CA ALA A 155 10.43 15.20 -13.40
C ALA A 155 11.84 14.80 -13.85
N CYS A 156 12.07 14.69 -15.15
CA CYS A 156 13.32 14.17 -15.73
C CYS A 156 13.76 14.98 -16.98
N PRO A 157 14.08 16.28 -16.84
CA PRO A 157 14.46 17.13 -17.96
C PRO A 157 15.72 16.61 -18.67
N ALA A 158 15.62 16.43 -19.98
CA ALA A 158 16.72 16.06 -20.86
C ALA A 158 16.42 16.46 -22.32
N PRO A 159 17.44 16.58 -23.20
CA PRO A 159 17.22 16.67 -24.64
C PRO A 159 16.58 15.38 -25.18
N VAL A 160 15.81 15.48 -26.28
CA VAL A 160 15.09 14.34 -26.89
C VAL A 160 16.04 13.17 -27.22
N GLU A 161 17.24 13.45 -27.72
CA GLU A 161 18.23 12.41 -28.02
C GLU A 161 18.69 11.67 -26.77
N GLU A 162 18.74 12.35 -25.63
CA GLU A 162 19.09 11.75 -24.34
C GLU A 162 17.92 10.94 -23.78
N GLU A 163 16.68 11.41 -23.89
CA GLU A 163 15.48 10.64 -23.54
C GLU A 163 15.41 9.33 -24.31
N ASP A 164 15.61 9.38 -25.63
CA ASP A 164 15.59 8.20 -26.49
C ASP A 164 16.69 7.21 -26.12
N ARG A 165 17.89 7.71 -25.77
CA ARG A 165 18.98 6.89 -25.26
C ARG A 165 18.63 6.24 -23.91
N LYS A 166 18.01 6.96 -22.98
CA LYS A 166 17.54 6.41 -21.70
C LYS A 166 16.52 5.29 -21.92
N MET A 167 15.56 5.48 -22.81
CA MET A 167 14.57 4.47 -23.17
C MET A 167 15.18 3.25 -23.86
N ALA A 168 16.11 3.45 -24.79
CA ALA A 168 16.81 2.35 -25.46
C ALA A 168 17.64 1.50 -24.46
N ASN A 169 18.32 2.15 -23.51
CA ASN A 169 19.08 1.47 -22.47
C ASN A 169 18.19 0.61 -21.55
N LEU A 170 16.98 1.07 -21.24
CA LEU A 170 16.01 0.29 -20.46
C LEU A 170 15.50 -0.91 -21.25
N LEU A 171 15.14 -0.72 -22.52
CA LEU A 171 14.67 -1.80 -23.37
C LEU A 171 15.72 -2.90 -23.57
N ALA A 172 17.01 -2.56 -23.58
CA ALA A 172 18.11 -3.51 -23.70
C ALA A 172 18.16 -4.52 -22.53
N TRP A 173 17.55 -4.21 -21.38
CA TRP A 173 17.43 -5.17 -20.27
C TRP A 173 16.59 -6.38 -20.64
N CYS A 174 15.65 -6.21 -21.57
CA CYS A 174 14.77 -7.27 -22.06
C CYS A 174 15.45 -8.18 -23.10
N ASP A 175 16.71 -7.89 -23.47
CA ASP A 175 17.50 -8.74 -24.38
C ASP A 175 18.40 -9.72 -23.63
N VAL A 176 18.50 -9.61 -22.31
CA VAL A 176 19.35 -10.45 -21.46
C VAL A 176 18.55 -11.26 -20.44
N THR A 177 19.09 -12.41 -20.05
CA THR A 177 18.54 -13.23 -18.97
C THR A 177 18.57 -12.44 -17.65
N PRO A 178 17.49 -12.47 -16.84
CA PRO A 178 16.32 -13.34 -16.92
C PRO A 178 15.11 -12.77 -17.66
N PHE A 179 15.24 -11.69 -18.42
CA PHE A 179 14.09 -10.94 -18.94
C PHE A 179 13.86 -11.10 -20.45
N ASN A 180 14.56 -12.05 -21.08
CA ASN A 180 14.55 -12.30 -22.52
C ASN A 180 13.77 -13.57 -22.90
N GLY A 181 12.81 -14.01 -22.08
CA GLY A 181 12.05 -15.23 -22.30
C GLY A 181 11.18 -15.19 -23.57
N THR A 182 11.11 -16.33 -24.26
CA THR A 182 10.25 -16.53 -25.45
C THR A 182 8.89 -17.10 -25.05
N VAL A 183 7.84 -16.67 -25.76
CA VAL A 183 6.45 -17.07 -25.49
C VAL A 183 6.33 -18.60 -25.40
N GLY A 184 5.70 -19.08 -24.34
CA GLY A 184 5.53 -20.50 -24.04
C GLY A 184 6.71 -21.17 -23.33
N GLN A 185 7.83 -20.47 -23.12
CA GLN A 185 9.00 -20.90 -22.35
C GLN A 185 9.42 -19.84 -21.31
N CYS A 186 8.46 -19.01 -20.90
CA CYS A 186 8.67 -17.89 -20.00
C CYS A 186 7.46 -17.70 -19.11
N ILE A 187 7.68 -17.00 -18.00
CA ILE A 187 6.62 -16.57 -17.09
C ILE A 187 6.01 -15.28 -17.64
N ASP A 188 4.71 -15.29 -17.93
CA ASP A 188 3.96 -14.09 -18.27
C ASP A 188 3.59 -13.34 -16.99
N GLY A 189 3.79 -12.02 -16.98
CA GLY A 189 3.47 -11.18 -15.82
C GLY A 189 1.99 -10.83 -15.67
N SER A 190 1.11 -11.23 -16.59
CA SER A 190 -0.32 -10.89 -16.56
C SER A 190 -1.00 -11.35 -15.27
N GLU A 191 -0.68 -12.55 -14.79
CA GLU A 191 -1.33 -13.10 -13.59
C GLU A 191 -1.03 -12.27 -12.34
N GLU A 192 0.20 -11.75 -12.19
CA GLU A 192 0.57 -10.89 -11.07
C GLU A 192 -0.09 -9.50 -11.17
N GLN A 193 -0.14 -8.96 -12.39
CA GLN A 193 -0.79 -7.67 -12.67
C GLN A 193 -2.31 -7.74 -12.42
N GLU A 194 -2.94 -8.85 -12.79
CA GLU A 194 -4.38 -9.11 -12.58
C GLU A 194 -4.74 -9.21 -11.10
N ARG A 195 -3.82 -9.65 -10.23
CA ARG A 195 -4.11 -9.65 -8.79
C ARG A 195 -4.09 -8.25 -8.18
N THR A 196 -3.26 -7.37 -8.71
CA THR A 196 -3.01 -6.06 -8.08
C THR A 196 -3.83 -4.93 -8.72
N CYS A 197 -4.53 -5.18 -9.83
CA CYS A 197 -5.14 -4.13 -10.65
C CYS A 197 -4.15 -3.01 -11.05
N GLY A 198 -2.84 -3.31 -11.05
CA GLY A 198 -1.79 -2.32 -11.23
C GLY A 198 -1.52 -1.40 -10.04
N PHE A 199 -2.10 -1.68 -8.87
CA PHE A 199 -1.83 -0.97 -7.62
C PHE A 199 -1.00 -1.87 -6.70
N LEU A 200 0.31 -1.65 -6.71
CA LEU A 200 1.29 -2.42 -5.93
C LEU A 200 1.65 -1.76 -4.60
N LEU A 201 1.41 -0.46 -4.48
CA LEU A 201 1.82 0.31 -3.32
C LEU A 201 0.72 0.30 -2.23
N PRO A 202 1.07 0.15 -0.94
CA PRO A 202 0.10 0.34 0.15
C PRO A 202 -0.56 1.73 0.13
N LEU A 203 0.21 2.77 -0.24
CA LEU A 203 -0.30 4.13 -0.43
C LEU A 203 -1.32 4.23 -1.56
N GLN A 204 -1.36 3.24 -2.44
CA GLN A 204 -2.32 3.17 -3.53
C GLN A 204 -3.61 2.44 -3.19
N LEU A 205 -3.75 1.88 -1.98
CA LEU A 205 -4.98 1.22 -1.55
C LEU A 205 -6.23 2.10 -1.73
N PRO A 206 -6.23 3.42 -1.42
CA PRO A 206 -7.38 4.28 -1.69
C PRO A 206 -7.70 4.40 -3.19
N TYR A 207 -6.68 4.46 -4.05
CA TYR A 207 -6.86 4.52 -5.51
C TYR A 207 -7.36 3.20 -6.07
N LEU A 208 -6.84 2.06 -5.58
CA LEU A 208 -7.34 0.72 -5.89
C LEU A 208 -8.83 0.59 -5.53
N CYS A 209 -9.21 1.01 -4.33
CA CYS A 209 -10.59 0.93 -3.88
C CYS A 209 -11.52 1.86 -4.66
N SER A 210 -11.04 3.06 -4.99
CA SER A 210 -11.77 3.96 -5.88
C SER A 210 -11.92 3.35 -7.28
N PHE A 211 -10.86 2.81 -7.87
CA PHE A 211 -10.89 2.14 -9.17
C PHE A 211 -11.88 0.98 -9.18
N CYS A 212 -11.80 0.07 -8.21
CA CYS A 212 -12.68 -1.09 -8.13
C CYS A 212 -14.12 -0.78 -7.73
N LYS A 213 -14.40 0.43 -7.20
CA LYS A 213 -15.77 0.93 -7.03
C LYS A 213 -16.44 1.24 -8.38
N PHE A 214 -15.67 1.67 -9.39
CA PHE A 214 -16.20 2.15 -10.67
C PHE A 214 -15.79 1.30 -11.88
N SER A 215 -14.92 0.33 -11.69
CA SER A 215 -14.43 -0.57 -12.74
C SER A 215 -15.07 -1.95 -12.65
N ALA A 216 -15.41 -2.52 -13.80
CA ALA A 216 -15.85 -3.91 -13.92
C ALA A 216 -14.69 -4.85 -14.30
N ASP A 217 -13.44 -4.38 -14.23
CA ASP A 217 -12.26 -5.16 -14.55
C ASP A 217 -12.21 -6.46 -13.72
N PRO A 218 -11.90 -7.62 -14.33
CA PRO A 218 -11.77 -8.89 -13.62
C PRO A 218 -10.83 -8.83 -12.40
N CYS A 219 -9.79 -8.00 -12.46
CA CYS A 219 -8.82 -7.82 -11.37
C CYS A 219 -9.49 -7.40 -10.05
N CYS A 220 -10.61 -6.68 -10.10
CA CYS A 220 -11.31 -6.19 -8.92
C CYS A 220 -12.03 -7.29 -8.11
N ARG A 221 -11.99 -8.53 -8.60
CA ARG A 221 -12.44 -9.73 -7.87
C ARG A 221 -11.28 -10.50 -7.25
N SER A 222 -10.05 -9.99 -7.34
CA SER A 222 -8.89 -10.60 -6.70
C SER A 222 -8.95 -10.45 -5.17
N SER A 223 -8.27 -11.33 -4.46
CA SER A 223 -8.13 -11.23 -3.00
C SER A 223 -7.50 -9.92 -2.53
N ASN A 224 -6.63 -9.31 -3.35
CA ASN A 224 -5.97 -8.05 -3.00
C ASN A 224 -6.91 -6.84 -3.20
N ALA A 225 -7.76 -6.86 -4.23
CA ALA A 225 -8.78 -5.83 -4.44
C ALA A 225 -9.95 -5.94 -3.44
N MET A 226 -10.21 -7.13 -2.91
CA MET A 226 -11.26 -7.37 -1.89
C MET A 226 -10.95 -6.80 -0.50
N VAL A 227 -9.73 -6.27 -0.26
CA VAL A 227 -9.35 -5.60 1.01
C VAL A 227 -10.07 -4.26 1.19
N CYS A 228 -10.72 -3.75 0.15
CA CYS A 228 -11.45 -2.48 0.21
C CYS A 228 -12.61 -2.53 1.20
N PRO A 229 -12.65 -1.62 2.19
CA PRO A 229 -13.73 -1.59 3.17
C PRO A 229 -15.07 -1.34 2.46
N ALA A 230 -16.04 -2.22 2.69
CA ALA A 230 -17.42 -1.99 2.27
C ALA A 230 -17.94 -0.74 2.97
N GLU A 231 -18.46 0.24 2.22
CA GLU A 231 -19.02 1.47 2.78
C GLU A 231 -20.14 1.15 3.80
N SER A 232 -20.14 1.89 4.92
CA SER A 232 -21.26 1.94 5.84
C SER A 232 -22.51 2.47 5.12
N SER A 233 -23.65 1.87 5.47
CA SER A 233 -24.94 2.10 4.82
C SER A 233 -25.35 3.59 4.80
N PRO A 234 -26.08 4.06 3.76
CA PRO A 234 -26.61 5.43 3.67
C PRO A 234 -27.56 5.87 4.80
N ARG A 235 -27.84 4.99 5.77
CA ARG A 235 -28.58 5.29 7.00
C ARG A 235 -27.81 6.20 7.96
N ASP A 236 -26.47 6.19 7.95
CA ASP A 236 -25.68 7.02 8.87
C ASP A 236 -25.68 8.51 8.48
N LEU A 237 -25.70 8.81 7.19
CA LEU A 237 -25.78 10.19 6.71
C LEU A 237 -27.14 10.83 7.01
N THR A 238 -28.22 10.05 6.97
CA THR A 238 -29.57 10.56 7.31
C THR A 238 -29.69 10.90 8.79
N ILE A 239 -29.09 10.10 9.67
CA ILE A 239 -29.08 10.36 11.13
C ILE A 239 -28.26 11.61 11.46
N LEU A 240 -27.11 11.81 10.81
CA LEU A 240 -26.27 12.99 10.99
C LEU A 240 -27.01 14.27 10.55
N VAL A 241 -27.63 14.25 9.37
CA VAL A 241 -28.37 15.39 8.82
C VAL A 241 -29.58 15.75 9.69
N CYS A 242 -30.36 14.77 10.14
CA CYS A 242 -31.49 15.03 11.04
C CYS A 242 -31.02 15.67 12.35
N SER A 243 -29.91 15.18 12.93
CA SER A 243 -29.38 15.70 14.20
C SER A 243 -28.92 17.15 14.09
N ILE A 244 -28.28 17.53 12.98
CA ILE A 244 -27.87 18.91 12.71
C ILE A 244 -29.09 19.82 12.54
N VAL A 245 -30.10 19.39 11.79
CA VAL A 245 -31.33 20.19 11.58
C VAL A 245 -32.06 20.43 12.89
N PHE A 246 -32.24 19.40 13.73
CA PHE A 246 -32.88 19.57 15.04
C PHE A 246 -32.03 20.42 15.99
N GLY A 247 -30.71 20.28 15.96
CA GLY A 247 -29.78 21.12 16.72
C GLY A 247 -29.85 22.60 16.32
N CYS A 248 -29.86 22.89 15.02
CA CYS A 248 -29.99 24.26 14.51
C CYS A 248 -31.36 24.87 14.85
N LEU A 249 -32.45 24.11 14.70
CA LEU A 249 -33.79 24.59 15.05
C LEU A 249 -33.92 24.86 16.57
N GLY A 250 -33.34 23.99 17.41
CA GLY A 250 -33.27 24.19 18.85
C GLY A 250 -32.43 25.41 19.24
N GLY A 251 -31.27 25.59 18.60
CA GLY A 251 -30.39 26.74 18.82
C GLY A 251 -31.03 28.07 18.42
N ILE A 252 -31.71 28.11 17.26
CA ILE A 252 -32.47 29.29 16.82
C ILE A 252 -33.60 29.62 17.79
N GLY A 253 -34.33 28.60 18.28
CA GLY A 253 -35.38 28.77 19.28
C GLY A 253 -34.85 29.33 20.60
N LEU A 254 -33.69 28.87 21.06
CA LEU A 254 -33.03 29.36 22.28
C LEU A 254 -32.58 30.82 22.12
N ILE A 255 -31.96 31.16 20.98
CA ILE A 255 -31.51 32.53 20.68
C ILE A 255 -32.71 33.47 20.58
N ALA A 256 -33.79 33.06 19.92
CA ALA A 256 -35.03 33.83 19.84
C ALA A 256 -35.66 34.02 21.23
N GLY A 257 -35.67 32.97 22.07
CA GLY A 257 -36.15 33.03 23.46
C GLY A 257 -35.33 33.99 24.32
N ILE A 258 -34.00 33.92 24.23
CA ILE A 258 -33.08 34.85 24.93
C ILE A 258 -33.28 36.28 24.41
N ALA A 259 -33.43 36.48 23.10
CA ALA A 259 -33.67 37.80 22.52
C ALA A 259 -35.00 38.40 22.98
N LEU A 260 -36.07 37.59 23.05
CA LEU A 260 -37.36 38.01 23.61
C LEU A 260 -37.27 38.30 25.10
N PHE A 261 -36.55 37.48 25.87
CA PHE A 261 -36.33 37.70 27.30
C PHE A 261 -35.51 38.97 27.56
N LEU A 262 -34.45 39.20 26.79
CA LEU A 262 -33.64 40.42 26.86
C LEU A 262 -34.41 41.64 26.37
N LYS A 263 -35.27 41.51 25.35
CA LYS A 263 -36.17 42.59 24.89
C LYS A 263 -37.19 42.93 25.98
N ARG A 264 -37.77 41.93 26.65
CA ARG A 264 -38.70 42.12 27.77
C ARG A 264 -38.00 42.79 28.95
N ARG A 265 -36.80 42.31 29.32
CA ARG A 265 -35.92 42.97 30.31
C ARG A 265 -35.49 44.39 29.89
N ARG A 266 -35.29 44.65 28.59
CA ARG A 266 -34.99 45.99 28.08
C ARG A 266 -36.22 46.90 28.11
N ILE A 267 -37.43 46.39 27.90
CA ILE A 267 -38.67 47.15 28.10
C ILE A 267 -38.86 47.47 29.59
N ASP A 268 -38.59 46.51 30.48
CA ASP A 268 -38.61 46.73 31.94
C ASP A 268 -37.53 47.74 32.38
N ARG A 269 -36.35 47.72 31.73
CA ARG A 269 -35.28 48.71 31.94
C ARG A 269 -35.56 50.04 31.25
N ALA A 270 -36.33 50.10 30.15
CA ALA A 270 -36.64 51.34 29.42
C ALA A 270 -37.67 52.24 30.13
N GLN A 271 -38.24 51.81 31.26
CA GLN A 271 -38.91 52.70 32.21
C GLN A 271 -37.92 53.35 33.21
N ARG A 272 -36.63 53.01 33.18
CA ARG A 272 -35.57 53.66 33.95
C ARG A 272 -34.43 54.06 33.02
N GLU A 273 -34.37 55.36 32.77
CA GLU A 273 -33.23 56.12 32.21
C GLU A 273 -33.19 56.36 30.69
N LEU A 274 -32.87 57.63 30.39
CA LEU A 274 -32.88 58.34 29.12
C LEU A 274 -31.52 58.19 28.39
N PRO A 275 -31.46 58.17 27.03
CA PRO A 275 -30.24 57.84 26.28
C PRO A 275 -29.48 59.08 25.74
N LYS A 276 -28.18 58.90 25.44
CA LYS A 276 -27.44 59.70 24.45
C LYS A 276 -26.47 58.85 23.60
N PRO A 277 -26.20 59.22 22.33
CA PRO A 277 -25.65 58.33 21.29
C PRO A 277 -24.23 58.72 20.80
N ASP A 278 -23.78 57.96 19.79
CA ASP A 278 -22.73 58.22 18.78
C ASP A 278 -21.52 57.26 18.88
N ALA A 279 -20.89 56.74 17.80
CA ALA A 279 -21.14 56.67 16.36
C ALA A 279 -20.08 55.73 15.69
N ALA A 280 -20.40 55.23 14.47
CA ALA A 280 -19.54 54.85 13.31
C ALA A 280 -18.40 53.80 13.45
N LYS A 281 -18.38 52.64 12.74
CA LYS A 281 -18.07 52.29 11.29
C LYS A 281 -16.59 52.54 10.86
N PRO A 282 -16.05 51.95 9.75
CA PRO A 282 -16.18 50.61 9.14
C PRO A 282 -14.86 50.03 8.49
N SER A 283 -14.96 48.83 7.88
CA SER A 283 -14.26 48.30 6.66
C SER A 283 -12.72 48.07 6.68
N THR A 284 -12.12 47.01 6.11
CA THR A 284 -12.03 46.72 4.65
C THR A 284 -11.25 45.41 4.34
N SER A 285 -11.74 44.64 3.36
CA SER A 285 -11.11 43.77 2.32
C SER A 285 -9.65 43.27 2.41
N THR A 286 -9.43 42.00 2.03
CA THR A 286 -8.65 41.58 0.82
C THR A 286 -8.77 40.09 0.48
N LEU A 287 -8.76 39.80 -0.83
CA LEU A 287 -8.75 38.48 -1.51
C LEU A 287 -7.41 37.71 -1.36
N ARG A 288 -7.44 36.37 -1.47
CA ARG A 288 -6.75 35.60 -2.54
C ARG A 288 -6.98 34.07 -2.46
N VAL A 289 -6.88 33.46 -3.63
CA VAL A 289 -7.15 32.07 -4.05
C VAL A 289 -5.91 31.19 -3.81
N ASN A 290 -6.08 29.91 -3.44
CA ASN A 290 -5.52 28.74 -4.17
C ASN A 290 -5.69 27.40 -3.44
N SER A 291 -6.11 26.41 -4.26
CA SER A 291 -5.81 24.97 -4.26
C SER A 291 -5.68 24.20 -2.95
N ALA A 292 -6.66 23.34 -2.68
CA ALA A 292 -6.56 22.25 -1.73
C ALA A 292 -6.53 20.91 -2.48
N VAL A 293 -5.37 20.27 -2.55
CA VAL A 293 -5.24 18.82 -2.69
C VAL A 293 -5.37 18.25 -1.29
N SER A 294 -6.31 17.32 -1.09
CA SER A 294 -6.76 16.87 0.23
C SER A 294 -5.73 15.97 0.94
N SER A 295 -5.25 16.43 2.10
CA SER A 295 -4.24 15.84 2.98
C SER A 295 -4.85 14.89 4.01
N VAL A 296 -5.25 13.69 3.62
CA VAL A 296 -5.94 12.76 4.55
C VAL A 296 -4.98 12.05 5.54
N ASN A 297 -3.67 12.03 5.28
CA ASN A 297 -2.70 11.26 6.11
C ASN A 297 -1.60 12.11 6.79
N GLU A 298 -1.77 13.43 6.83
CA GLU A 298 -0.81 14.33 7.48
C GLU A 298 -1.28 14.69 8.90
N CYS A 299 -0.41 14.49 9.88
CA CYS A 299 -0.62 14.91 11.25
C CYS A 299 0.44 15.93 11.68
N VAL A 300 0.15 16.67 12.74
CA VAL A 300 1.08 17.61 13.36
C VAL A 300 1.42 17.08 14.73
N CYS A 301 2.71 17.05 15.06
CA CYS A 301 3.18 16.74 16.40
C CYS A 301 2.74 17.85 17.38
N GLU A 302 2.07 17.47 18.46
CA GLU A 302 1.68 18.38 19.55
C GLU A 302 2.56 18.15 20.79
N PHE A 303 3.02 16.91 20.99
CA PHE A 303 3.86 16.54 22.13
C PHE A 303 5.17 15.92 21.65
N PRO A 304 6.33 16.38 22.16
CA PRO A 304 7.62 15.84 21.73
C PRO A 304 7.75 14.37 22.10
N TYR A 305 8.49 13.62 21.29
CA TYR A 305 8.87 12.25 21.60
C TYR A 305 10.33 12.00 21.19
N SER A 306 11.11 11.51 22.16
CA SER A 306 12.52 11.16 21.97
C SER A 306 12.65 9.64 21.78
N PRO A 307 13.31 9.18 20.70
CA PRO A 307 13.51 7.77 20.43
C PRO A 307 14.23 7.05 21.58
N THR A 308 13.70 5.91 21.97
CA THR A 308 14.33 4.95 22.89
C THR A 308 14.99 3.78 22.16
N MET A 309 14.60 3.55 20.90
CA MET A 309 15.18 2.55 19.99
C MET A 309 15.58 3.18 18.65
N ALA A 310 16.42 2.48 17.88
CA ALA A 310 16.97 2.98 16.62
C ALA A 310 15.94 3.05 15.48
N ASP A 311 14.84 2.30 15.59
CA ASP A 311 13.72 2.28 14.65
C ASP A 311 12.65 3.33 14.99
N GLU A 312 12.82 4.11 16.07
CA GLU A 312 11.87 5.12 16.52
C GLU A 312 12.20 6.51 15.96
N LEU A 313 11.15 7.26 15.60
CA LEU A 313 11.25 8.59 15.02
C LEU A 313 11.24 9.66 16.10
N CYS A 314 12.22 10.56 16.05
CA CYS A 314 12.20 11.77 16.87
C CYS A 314 11.20 12.77 16.30
N ILE A 315 10.27 13.25 17.13
CA ILE A 315 9.26 14.23 16.74
C ILE A 315 9.19 15.36 17.77
N GLU A 316 9.08 16.60 17.29
CA GLU A 316 8.95 17.80 18.12
C GLU A 316 7.66 18.57 17.77
N PRO A 317 7.06 19.32 18.72
CA PRO A 317 5.84 20.07 18.47
C PRO A 317 5.94 20.98 17.24
N GLY A 318 4.95 20.90 16.36
CA GLY A 318 4.90 21.61 15.08
C GLY A 318 5.42 20.82 13.89
N ASP A 319 6.11 19.69 14.09
CA ASP A 319 6.54 18.83 13.00
C ASP A 319 5.33 18.26 12.26
N SER A 320 5.31 18.41 10.94
CA SER A 320 4.34 17.75 10.08
C SER A 320 4.83 16.34 9.77
N ILE A 321 3.98 15.35 10.04
CA ILE A 321 4.32 13.94 9.93
C ILE A 321 3.32 13.29 8.98
N LEU A 322 3.85 12.62 7.97
CA LEU A 322 3.06 11.76 7.09
C LEU A 322 2.96 10.38 7.76
N VAL A 323 1.74 9.95 8.09
CA VAL A 323 1.50 8.63 8.68
C VAL A 323 1.55 7.59 7.55
N LEU A 324 2.50 6.67 7.63
CA LEU A 324 2.70 5.58 6.66
C LEU A 324 1.96 4.31 7.10
N TRP A 325 1.94 4.02 8.39
CA TRP A 325 1.30 2.84 8.96
C TRP A 325 0.81 3.09 10.39
N MET A 326 -0.29 2.47 10.81
CA MET A 326 -0.79 2.50 12.20
C MET A 326 -0.94 1.09 12.74
N PHE A 327 -0.59 0.90 14.01
CA PHE A 327 -0.72 -0.35 14.75
C PHE A 327 -1.85 -0.25 15.79
N ASP A 328 -2.37 -1.39 16.24
CA ASP A 328 -3.45 -1.45 17.25
C ASP A 328 -3.00 -1.08 18.68
N ASP A 329 -1.70 -0.97 18.90
CA ASP A 329 -1.09 -0.67 20.20
C ASP A 329 -0.84 0.84 20.43
N GLY A 330 -1.37 1.70 19.55
CA GLY A 330 -1.25 3.15 19.64
C GLY A 330 0.06 3.71 19.07
N TRP A 331 0.80 2.92 18.30
CA TRP A 331 1.97 3.37 17.54
C TRP A 331 1.67 3.52 16.06
N ALA A 332 2.50 4.30 15.39
CA ALA A 332 2.51 4.46 13.94
C ALA A 332 3.94 4.47 13.41
N VAL A 333 4.11 4.08 12.15
CA VAL A 333 5.30 4.44 11.37
C VAL A 333 4.93 5.67 10.55
N GLY A 334 5.81 6.67 10.56
CA GLY A 334 5.61 7.86 9.75
C GLY A 334 6.91 8.50 9.35
N ARG A 335 6.80 9.49 8.48
CA ARG A 335 7.92 10.31 8.01
C ARG A 335 7.70 11.74 8.48
N ASN A 336 8.69 12.29 9.16
CA ASN A 336 8.71 13.70 9.51
C ASN A 336 9.05 14.50 8.25
N VAL A 337 8.08 15.20 7.66
CA VAL A 337 8.28 15.98 6.43
C VAL A 337 8.90 17.36 6.72
N THR A 338 8.93 17.78 7.99
CA THR A 338 9.53 19.06 8.41
C THR A 338 11.04 18.93 8.62
N ARG A 339 11.47 17.91 9.37
CA ARG A 339 12.88 17.71 9.75
C ARG A 339 13.56 16.54 9.04
N GLY A 340 12.79 15.75 8.29
CA GLY A 340 13.27 14.49 7.73
C GLY A 340 13.34 13.39 8.80
N GLY A 341 13.58 12.16 8.34
CA GLY A 341 13.58 10.98 9.19
C GLY A 341 12.28 10.20 9.11
N GLU A 342 12.40 8.89 9.27
CA GLU A 342 11.30 7.93 9.23
C GLU A 342 11.50 6.92 10.36
N GLY A 343 10.41 6.50 10.99
CA GLY A 343 10.47 5.55 12.10
C GLY A 343 9.15 5.46 12.86
N ALA A 344 9.14 4.63 13.89
CA ALA A 344 7.99 4.43 14.75
C ALA A 344 7.83 5.58 15.75
N PHE A 345 6.62 6.08 15.93
CA PHE A 345 6.29 7.09 16.93
C PHE A 345 4.91 6.80 17.54
N PRO A 346 4.65 7.24 18.79
CA PRO A 346 3.34 7.06 19.41
C PRO A 346 2.30 8.01 18.79
N LEU A 347 1.15 7.47 18.39
CA LEU A 347 0.03 8.26 17.85
C LEU A 347 -0.49 9.30 18.84
N ALA A 348 -0.30 9.09 20.14
CA ALA A 348 -0.68 10.03 21.19
C ALA A 348 0.07 11.38 21.11
N CYS A 349 1.19 11.45 20.39
CA CYS A 349 1.99 12.66 20.24
C CYS A 349 1.52 13.57 19.11
N VAL A 350 0.59 13.13 18.26
CA VAL A 350 0.19 13.83 17.04
C VAL A 350 -1.31 14.04 16.95
N VAL A 351 -1.71 15.06 16.20
CA VAL A 351 -3.10 15.35 15.85
C VAL A 351 -3.26 15.41 14.33
N HIS A 352 -4.33 14.82 13.79
CA HIS A 352 -4.59 14.90 12.35
C HIS A 352 -4.80 16.36 11.93
N LYS A 353 -4.22 16.75 10.79
CA LYS A 353 -4.63 17.99 10.12
C LYS A 353 -6.05 17.78 9.61
N LEU A 354 -7.04 18.23 10.39
CA LEU A 354 -8.39 18.37 9.86
C LEU A 354 -8.33 19.43 8.74
N PRO A 355 -8.98 19.21 7.58
CA PRO A 355 -9.14 20.27 6.60
C PRO A 355 -9.83 21.45 7.28
N ASP A 356 -9.32 22.66 7.07
CA ASP A 356 -9.80 23.88 7.73
C ASP A 356 -11.30 24.10 7.51
N SER A 357 -12.10 23.58 8.43
CA SER A 357 -13.45 24.03 8.79
C SER A 357 -13.91 23.35 10.07
N ALA A 358 -14.14 24.18 11.08
CA ALA A 358 -14.89 23.97 12.32
C ALA A 358 -14.17 23.35 13.53
N HIS A 359 -13.83 24.26 14.46
CA HIS A 359 -13.65 24.04 15.89
C HIS A 359 -14.75 23.18 16.53
N GLY A 360 -14.36 22.29 17.44
CA GLY A 360 -15.21 21.83 18.56
C GLY A 360 -15.08 20.34 18.92
N SER A 361 -14.07 20.02 19.72
CA SER A 361 -13.99 18.95 20.75
C SER A 361 -14.87 17.69 20.61
N THR A 362 -14.27 16.52 20.37
CA THR A 362 -13.87 15.54 21.41
C THR A 362 -13.45 14.22 20.77
N SER A 363 -12.36 13.68 21.31
CA SER A 363 -11.78 12.38 20.97
C SER A 363 -12.80 11.24 21.09
N SER A 364 -12.91 10.43 20.04
CA SER A 364 -13.49 9.08 20.13
C SER A 364 -12.90 8.22 19.02
N MET A 365 -12.06 7.27 19.45
CA MET A 365 -11.49 6.21 18.65
C MET A 365 -12.60 5.39 17.98
N VAL A 366 -12.54 5.27 16.66
CA VAL A 366 -13.32 4.29 15.90
C VAL A 366 -12.37 3.16 15.49
N GLY A 367 -12.66 1.96 16.00
CA GLY A 367 -11.88 0.75 15.75
C GLY A 367 -11.99 0.29 14.30
N SER A 368 -10.84 0.26 13.62
CA SER A 368 -10.59 -0.61 12.48
C SER A 368 -9.54 -1.64 12.91
N ALA A 369 -9.60 -2.87 12.41
CA ALA A 369 -8.71 -3.95 12.83
C ALA A 369 -7.27 -3.67 12.33
N TYR A 370 -6.44 -3.06 13.18
CA TYR A 370 -5.03 -2.81 12.91
C TYR A 370 -4.17 -4.05 13.24
N PRO A 371 -3.05 -4.27 12.51
CA PRO A 371 -2.16 -5.40 12.77
C PRO A 371 -1.35 -5.20 14.07
N ARG A 372 -1.14 -6.30 14.81
CA ARG A 372 -0.33 -6.30 16.04
C ARG A 372 1.15 -6.13 15.76
N ARG A 373 1.78 -5.22 16.50
CA ARG A 373 3.25 -5.10 16.58
C ARG A 373 3.83 -6.29 17.36
N THR A 374 4.85 -6.96 16.81
CA THR A 374 5.64 -7.94 17.58
C THR A 374 6.60 -7.20 18.51
N SER A 375 6.40 -7.32 19.83
CA SER A 375 7.27 -6.72 20.84
C SER A 375 8.68 -7.32 20.80
N SER A 376 9.70 -6.50 20.60
CA SER A 376 11.08 -6.87 20.89
C SER A 376 11.25 -6.86 22.42
N LYS A 377 11.26 -8.05 23.03
CA LYS A 377 11.62 -8.17 24.45
C LYS A 377 13.05 -7.70 24.65
N ARG A 378 13.21 -6.70 25.52
CA ARG A 378 14.50 -6.24 26.04
C ARG A 378 15.27 -7.41 26.65
N ALA A 379 16.37 -7.81 26.03
CA ALA A 379 17.36 -8.67 26.68
C ALA A 379 18.00 -7.86 27.82
N SER A 380 17.55 -8.10 29.04
CA SER A 380 18.18 -7.54 30.24
C SER A 380 19.50 -8.28 30.47
N ASN A 381 20.59 -7.79 29.88
CA ASN A 381 21.94 -8.20 30.27
C ASN A 381 22.26 -7.64 31.66
N GLN A 382 21.97 -8.44 32.69
CA GLN A 382 22.53 -8.22 34.02
C GLN A 382 23.89 -8.92 34.07
N ALA A 383 24.96 -8.13 33.97
CA ALA A 383 26.32 -8.61 34.15
C ALA A 383 26.49 -9.14 35.60
N ARG A 384 26.86 -10.42 35.73
CA ARG A 384 27.42 -10.96 36.98
C ARG A 384 28.91 -10.58 37.06
N PRO A 385 29.42 -10.12 38.20
CA PRO A 385 30.84 -9.91 38.38
C PRO A 385 31.55 -11.26 38.50
N VAL A 386 32.69 -11.36 37.82
CA VAL A 386 33.63 -12.48 37.92
C VAL A 386 34.35 -12.38 39.26
N SER A 387 34.42 -13.48 39.99
CA SER A 387 35.39 -13.75 41.06
C SER A 387 36.05 -15.07 40.76
#